data_AF-A0A351JNB3-F1
#
_entry.id   AF-A0A351JNB3-F1
#
_cell.length_a   1.000
_cell.length_b   1.000
_cell.length_c   1.000
_cell.angle_alpha   90.00
_cell.angle_beta   90.00
_cell.angle_gamma   90.00
#
_symmetry.space_group_name_H-M   'P 1'
#
loop_
_entity.id
_entity.type
_entity.pdbx_description
1 polymer ?
#
loop_
_entity_poly.entity_id
_entity_poly.type
_entity_poly.pdbx_seq_one_letter_code
_entity_poly.pdbx_strand_id
1 'polypeptide(L)'
;GFAPGRWVLALPSVPGPVALMEGTPTGEELELAARLAARYSDARPDERVTVRVSHGDATHELTVLPLAADDPRIAHWKLGE
;
A
#
# COMPACT_ATOMS: atom_id res chain seq x y z
N GLY A 1 -14.29 6.61 10.91
CA GLY A 1 -14.01 6.28 9.51
C GLY A 1 -13.00 7.28 8.96
N PHE A 2 -12.34 6.96 7.86
CA PHE A 2 -11.40 7.87 7.19
C PHE A 2 -12.13 9.06 6.55
N ALA A 3 -11.41 10.14 6.25
CA ALA A 3 -11.99 11.29 5.57
C ALA A 3 -12.62 10.86 4.23
N PRO A 4 -13.81 11.37 3.86
CA PRO A 4 -14.45 11.04 2.60
C PRO A 4 -13.54 11.33 1.39
N GLY A 5 -13.60 10.48 0.36
CA GLY A 5 -12.84 10.67 -0.90
C GLY A 5 -11.39 10.19 -0.86
N ARG A 6 -10.94 9.53 0.21
CA ARG A 6 -9.62 8.89 0.27
C ARG A 6 -9.66 7.45 -0.20
N TRP A 7 -8.57 7.02 -0.81
CA TRP A 7 -8.30 5.61 -1.09
C TRP A 7 -7.72 4.98 0.16
N VAL A 8 -8.27 3.83 0.55
CA VAL A 8 -7.85 3.07 1.73
C VAL A 8 -7.25 1.77 1.26
N LEU A 9 -6.00 1.50 1.65
CA LEU A 9 -5.29 0.28 1.33
C LEU A 9 -5.02 -0.48 2.64
N ALA A 10 -5.52 -1.71 2.73
CA ALA A 10 -5.39 -2.54 3.92
C ALA A 10 -4.99 -3.98 3.56
N LEU A 11 -4.25 -4.64 4.44
CA LEU A 11 -3.84 -6.04 4.30
C LEU A 11 -4.78 -6.93 5.12
N PRO A 12 -5.78 -7.58 4.50
CA PRO A 12 -6.79 -8.32 5.26
C PRO A 12 -6.26 -9.60 5.92
N SER A 13 -5.18 -10.16 5.40
CA SER A 13 -4.66 -11.47 5.81
C SER A 13 -3.37 -11.40 6.62
N VAL A 14 -2.83 -10.20 6.81
CA VAL A 14 -1.52 -9.99 7.47
C VAL A 14 -1.59 -8.71 8.31
N PRO A 15 -1.13 -8.73 9.58
CA PRO A 15 -1.02 -7.51 10.37
C PRO A 15 -0.13 -6.48 9.68
N GLY A 16 -0.57 -5.22 9.66
CA GLY A 16 0.17 -4.17 9.00
C GLY A 16 -0.52 -2.82 9.06
N PRO A 17 0.15 -1.78 8.52
CA PRO A 17 -0.42 -0.45 8.48
C PRO A 17 -1.60 -0.38 7.51
N VAL A 18 -2.49 0.56 7.77
CA VAL A 18 -3.42 1.07 6.76
C VAL A 18 -2.75 2.23 6.04
N ALA A 19 -2.69 2.17 4.72
CA ALA A 19 -2.23 3.28 3.90
C ALA A 19 -3.43 4.07 3.35
N LEU A 20 -3.28 5.40 3.30
CA LEU A 20 -4.27 6.30 2.74
C LEU A 20 -3.65 7.07 1.59
N MET A 21 -4.39 7.20 0.48
CA MET A 21 -4.02 8.09 -0.62
C MET A 21 -5.13 9.09 -0.89
N GLU A 22 -4.73 10.30 -1.27
CA GLU A 22 -5.63 11.40 -1.61
C GLU A 22 -5.58 11.66 -3.12
N GLY A 23 -6.64 12.28 -3.64
CA GLY A 23 -6.73 12.62 -5.07
C GLY A 23 -7.18 11.45 -5.96
N THR A 24 -6.75 11.50 -7.22
CA THR A 24 -7.12 10.55 -8.28
C THR A 24 -5.88 9.79 -8.77
N PRO A 25 -5.35 8.84 -7.98
CA PRO A 25 -4.16 8.10 -8.34
C PRO A 25 -4.40 7.20 -9.55
N THR A 26 -3.35 7.03 -10.33
CA THR A 26 -3.25 6.03 -11.38
C THR A 26 -3.15 4.62 -10.81
N GLY A 27 -3.37 3.59 -11.66
CA GLY A 27 -3.21 2.20 -11.24
C GLY A 27 -1.79 1.86 -10.76
N GLU A 28 -0.77 2.45 -11.38
CA GLU A 28 0.63 2.26 -10.99
C GLU A 28 0.93 2.88 -9.62
N GLU A 29 0.35 4.04 -9.31
CA GLU A 29 0.48 4.68 -7.99
C GLU A 29 -0.24 3.88 -6.91
N LEU A 30 -1.42 3.32 -7.20
CA LEU A 30 -2.14 2.42 -6.29
C LEU A 30 -1.33 1.15 -6.03
N GLU A 31 -0.73 0.55 -7.06
CA GLU A 31 0.15 -0.61 -6.90
C GLU A 31 1.37 -0.26 -6.05
N LEU A 32 2.02 0.88 -6.32
CA LEU A 32 3.18 1.33 -5.54
C LEU A 32 2.83 1.52 -4.06
N ALA A 33 1.70 2.17 -3.76
CA ALA A 33 1.23 2.34 -2.40
C ALA A 33 0.89 1.01 -1.72
N ALA A 34 0.27 0.07 -2.44
CA ALA A 34 -0.01 -1.28 -1.94
C ALA A 34 1.29 -2.01 -1.58
N ARG A 35 2.31 -1.93 -2.43
CA ARG A 35 3.64 -2.52 -2.20
C ARG A 35 4.37 -1.89 -1.02
N LEU A 36 4.22 -0.57 -0.82
CA LEU A 36 4.75 0.14 0.33
C LEU A 36 4.05 -0.28 1.63
N ALA A 37 2.72 -0.36 1.63
CA ALA A 37 1.95 -0.83 2.78
C ALA A 37 2.35 -2.26 3.16
N ALA A 38 2.50 -3.14 2.16
CA ALA A 38 2.96 -4.51 2.36
C ALA A 38 4.39 -4.59 2.91
N ARG A 39 5.31 -3.73 2.48
CA ARG A 39 6.68 -3.68 3.02
C ARG A 39 6.70 -3.41 4.52
N TYR A 40 5.87 -2.50 5.00
CA TYR A 40 5.82 -2.12 6.41
C TYR A 40 4.84 -2.98 7.24
N SER A 41 4.38 -4.09 6.67
CA SER A 41 3.53 -5.09 7.34
C SER A 41 4.34 -6.32 7.78
N ASP A 42 3.68 -7.29 8.39
CA ASP A 42 4.27 -8.60 8.72
C ASP A 42 4.37 -9.55 7.49
N ALA A 43 4.11 -9.04 6.28
CA ALA A 43 4.18 -9.85 5.07
C ALA A 43 5.63 -10.25 4.75
N ARG A 44 5.83 -11.47 4.28
CA ARG A 44 7.16 -11.94 3.87
C ARG A 44 7.61 -11.19 2.61
N PRO A 45 8.86 -10.68 2.54
CA PRO A 45 9.32 -9.86 1.43
C PRO A 45 9.24 -10.52 0.05
N ASP A 46 9.30 -11.85 0.00
CA ASP A 46 9.34 -12.70 -1.19
C ASP A 46 8.00 -13.38 -1.51
N GLU A 47 6.94 -13.08 -0.75
CA GLU A 47 5.62 -13.66 -0.92
C GLU A 47 4.60 -12.63 -1.38
N ARG A 48 3.72 -13.03 -2.31
CA ARG A 48 2.61 -12.17 -2.75
C ARG A 48 1.57 -12.06 -1.64
N VAL A 49 1.14 -10.83 -1.37
CA VAL A 49 0.08 -10.54 -0.40
C VAL A 49 -1.07 -9.78 -1.06
N THR A 50 -2.29 -10.10 -0.64
CA THR A 50 -3.50 -9.38 -1.07
C THR A 50 -3.60 -8.05 -0.33
N VAL A 51 -3.83 -6.97 -1.06
CA VAL A 51 -4.12 -5.65 -0.55
C VAL A 51 -5.51 -5.26 -1.02
N ARG A 52 -6.40 -4.98 -0.07
CA ARG A 52 -7.74 -4.47 -0.34
C ARG A 52 -7.67 -2.97 -0.54
N VAL A 53 -8.17 -2.51 -1.68
CA VAL A 53 -8.24 -1.10 -2.06
C VAL A 53 -9.70 -0.66 -2.07
N SER A 54 -10.04 0.32 -1.25
CA SER A 54 -11.40 0.86 -1.13
C SER A 54 -11.43 2.36 -1.41
N HIS A 55 -12.45 2.81 -2.15
CA HIS A 55 -12.72 4.23 -2.40
C HIS A 55 -14.24 4.44 -2.54
N GLY A 56 -14.83 5.17 -1.58
CA GLY A 56 -16.28 5.21 -1.43
C GLY A 56 -16.85 3.80 -1.20
N ASP A 57 -17.87 3.43 -1.95
CA ASP A 57 -18.47 2.09 -1.90
C ASP A 57 -17.74 1.05 -2.77
N ALA A 58 -16.81 1.49 -3.63
CA ALA A 58 -16.05 0.61 -4.49
C ALA A 58 -14.92 -0.06 -3.71
N THR A 59 -14.77 -1.37 -3.87
CA THR A 59 -13.66 -2.15 -3.31
C THR A 59 -13.16 -3.14 -4.34
N HIS A 60 -11.84 -3.26 -4.45
CA HIS A 60 -11.16 -4.27 -5.26
C HIS A 60 -9.90 -4.75 -4.54
N GLU A 61 -9.28 -5.80 -5.07
CA GLU A 61 -8.08 -6.40 -4.50
C GLU A 61 -6.92 -6.31 -5.49
N LEU A 62 -5.74 -6.02 -4.98
CA LEU A 62 -4.47 -6.11 -5.68
C LEU A 62 -3.63 -7.21 -5.03
N THR A 63 -2.93 -8.01 -5.84
CA THR A 63 -1.99 -9.01 -5.33
C THR A 63 -0.58 -8.57 -5.67
N VAL A 64 0.19 -8.15 -4.66
CA VAL A 64 1.48 -7.49 -4.85
C VAL A 64 2.60 -8.18 -4.08
N LEU A 65 3.84 -8.03 -4.54
CA LEU A 65 5.02 -8.32 -3.74
C LEU A 65 5.41 -7.08 -2.92
N PRO A 66 5.75 -7.21 -1.62
CA PRO A 66 6.29 -6.10 -0.84
C PRO A 66 7.40 -5.35 -1.57
N LEU A 67 7.46 -4.03 -1.38
CA LEU A 67 8.51 -3.22 -2.01
C LEU A 67 9.89 -3.62 -1.48
N ALA A 68 10.84 -3.91 -2.38
CA ALA A 68 12.16 -4.44 -2.05
C ALA A 68 12.97 -3.51 -1.14
N ALA A 69 13.72 -4.09 -0.19
CA ALA A 69 14.46 -3.39 0.85
C ALA A 69 15.34 -2.24 0.32
N ASP A 70 15.94 -2.49 -0.83
CA ASP A 70 16.95 -1.74 -1.56
C ASP A 70 16.39 -0.88 -2.70
N ASP A 71 15.06 -0.73 -2.80
CA ASP A 71 14.47 0.17 -3.81
C ASP A 71 15.02 1.60 -3.63
N PRO A 72 15.69 2.18 -4.65
CA PRO A 72 16.42 3.44 -4.52
C PRO A 72 15.51 4.63 -4.19
N ARG A 73 14.21 4.53 -4.49
CA ARG A 73 13.23 5.58 -4.16
C ARG A 73 13.04 5.74 -2.66
N ILE A 74 13.25 4.66 -1.89
CA ILE A 74 13.03 4.67 -0.43
C ILE A 74 13.99 5.62 0.27
N ALA A 75 15.26 5.68 -0.16
CA ALA A 75 16.22 6.62 0.41
C ALA A 75 15.73 8.08 0.29
N HIS A 76 15.05 8.41 -0.81
CA HIS A 76 14.53 9.75 -1.07
C HIS A 76 13.23 10.05 -0.28
N TRP A 77 12.53 9.03 0.21
CA TRP A 77 11.27 9.18 0.95
C TRP A 77 11.43 9.16 2.47
N LYS A 78 12.56 8.65 2.96
CA LYS A 78 12.87 8.67 4.40
C LYS A 78 13.13 10.11 4.84
N LEU A 79 12.55 10.49 5.97
CA LEU A 79 12.81 11.78 6.60
C LEU A 79 14.01 11.64 7.55
N GLY A 80 15.08 12.38 7.27
CA GLY A 80 16.32 12.40 8.07
C GLY A 80 17.25 11.22 7.78
N GLU A 81 18.53 11.53 7.53
CA GLU A 81 19.66 10.62 7.72
C GLU A 81 20.37 10.97 9.02
#